data_AF-A0A0U1CVD5-F1
#
_entry.id   AF-A0A0U1CVD5-F1
#
_cell.length_a   1.000
_cell.length_b   1.000
_cell.length_c   1.000
_cell.angle_alpha   90.00
_cell.angle_beta   90.00
_cell.angle_gamma   90.00
#
_symmetry.space_group_name_H-M   'P 1'
#
loop_
_entity.id
_entity.type
_entity.pdbx_description
1 polymer ?
#
loop_
_entity_poly.entity_id
_entity_poly.type
_entity_poly.pdbx_seq_one_letter_code
_entity_poly.pdbx_strand_id
1 'polypeptide(L)'
;MASNLPNVSDKPLMSAVQRGVKAVADVLANDIDAGAAPTLYCLSEPIPPGSYVGVEGRFGLRGGPVLIGRSAVACDYEIAARVVEFAEHETGTAIPV
;
A
#
# COMPACT_ATOMS: atom_id res chain seq x y z
N MET A 1 41.47 -7.01 22.79
CA MET A 1 40.54 -6.14 22.07
C MET A 1 39.48 -7.04 21.46
N ALA A 2 38.22 -6.83 21.86
CA ALA A 2 37.16 -7.82 21.82
C ALA A 2 36.80 -8.30 20.40
N SER A 3 36.73 -9.62 20.26
CA SER A 3 36.13 -10.33 19.14
C SER A 3 34.60 -10.23 19.27
N ASN A 4 33.94 -9.58 18.31
CA ASN A 4 32.48 -9.58 18.18
C ASN A 4 32.11 -10.24 16.87
N LEU A 5 32.05 -11.56 16.89
CA LEU A 5 31.31 -12.35 15.92
C LEU A 5 29.90 -12.51 16.50
N PRO A 6 28.82 -12.01 15.87
CA PRO A 6 27.49 -12.48 16.24
C PRO A 6 27.46 -13.96 15.90
N ASN A 7 27.45 -14.78 16.96
CA ASN A 7 27.12 -16.18 16.93
C ASN A 7 25.84 -16.33 16.09
N VAL A 8 25.99 -16.90 14.89
CA VAL A 8 24.89 -17.33 14.03
C VAL A 8 24.21 -18.48 14.77
N SER A 9 23.35 -18.13 15.73
CA SER A 9 22.54 -19.06 16.50
C SER A 9 21.46 -19.64 15.58
N ASP A 10 21.51 -20.96 15.45
CA ASP A 10 20.44 -21.87 15.03
C ASP A 10 19.78 -21.60 13.68
N LYS A 11 20.55 -21.91 12.62
CA LYS A 11 20.07 -22.12 11.24
C LYS A 11 18.73 -22.89 11.13
N PRO A 12 18.44 -23.96 11.92
CA PRO A 12 17.15 -24.64 11.83
C PRO A 12 16.00 -23.83 12.43
N LEU A 13 16.19 -23.15 13.57
CA LEU A 13 15.16 -22.33 14.20
C LEU A 13 14.80 -21.13 13.32
N MET A 14 15.81 -20.44 12.79
CA MET A 14 15.60 -19.34 11.84
C MET A 14 14.92 -19.83 10.56
N SER A 15 15.25 -21.03 10.07
CA SER A 15 14.55 -21.61 8.91
C SER A 15 13.09 -21.97 9.22
N ALA A 16 12.78 -22.41 10.46
CA ALA A 16 11.42 -22.70 10.89
C ALA A 16 10.61 -21.40 11.06
N VAL A 17 11.20 -20.35 11.62
CA VAL A 17 10.61 -19.01 11.71
C VAL A 17 10.37 -18.46 10.31
N GLN A 18 11.35 -18.55 9.40
CA GLN A 18 11.19 -18.12 8.00
C GLN A 18 10.09 -18.91 7.28
N ARG A 19 9.98 -20.23 7.50
CA ARG A 19 8.87 -21.03 6.95
C ARG A 19 7.52 -20.64 7.54
N GLY A 20 7.47 -20.34 8.84
CA GLY A 20 6.26 -19.84 9.50
C GLY A 20 5.84 -18.47 8.95
N VAL A 21 6.78 -17.53 8.83
CA VAL A 21 6.56 -16.22 8.21
C VAL A 21 6.14 -16.37 6.76
N LYS A 22 6.79 -17.26 5.99
CA LYS A 22 6.42 -17.52 4.59
C LYS A 22 5.04 -18.17 4.48
N ALA A 23 4.68 -19.11 5.34
CA ALA A 23 3.35 -19.72 5.33
C ALA A 23 2.25 -18.72 5.71
N VAL A 24 2.53 -17.85 6.69
CA VAL A 24 1.64 -16.75 7.06
C VAL A 24 1.56 -15.72 5.93
N ALA A 25 2.66 -15.39 5.28
CA ALA A 25 2.68 -14.51 4.11
C ALA A 25 1.97 -15.14 2.91
N ASP A 26 2.15 -16.43 2.60
CA ASP A 26 1.44 -17.08 1.49
C ASP A 26 -0.09 -17.17 1.79
N VAL A 27 -0.46 -17.25 3.07
CA VAL A 27 -1.87 -17.24 3.52
C VAL A 27 -2.42 -15.83 3.74
N LEU A 28 -1.61 -14.77 3.81
CA LEU A 28 -2.09 -13.39 4.01
C LEU A 28 -1.81 -12.45 2.83
N ALA A 29 -0.80 -12.74 2.03
CA ALA A 29 -0.43 -12.00 0.86
C ALA A 29 -1.32 -12.44 -0.31
N ASN A 30 -1.72 -11.44 -1.08
CA ASN A 30 -2.42 -11.60 -2.33
C ASN A 30 -1.51 -12.20 -3.40
N ASP A 31 -2.13 -12.93 -4.32
CA ASP A 31 -1.58 -13.29 -5.61
C ASP A 31 -1.04 -12.03 -6.30
N ILE A 32 0.10 -12.10 -6.99
CA ILE A 32 0.81 -10.91 -7.51
C ILE A 32 -0.11 -10.10 -8.46
N ASP A 33 -1.01 -10.79 -9.17
CA ASP A 33 -2.00 -10.18 -10.06
C ASP A 33 -3.10 -9.41 -9.31
N ALA A 34 -3.41 -9.77 -8.07
CA ALA A 34 -4.44 -9.11 -7.28
C ALA A 34 -4.02 -7.70 -6.79
N GLY A 35 -2.72 -7.39 -6.76
CA GLY A 35 -2.22 -6.07 -6.40
C GLY A 35 -2.49 -4.99 -7.45
N ALA A 36 -2.51 -5.37 -8.74
CA ALA A 36 -2.76 -4.45 -9.85
C ALA A 36 -4.26 -4.21 -10.13
N ALA A 37 -5.12 -5.11 -9.64
CA ALA A 37 -6.56 -5.08 -9.93
C ALA A 37 -7.26 -3.75 -9.55
N PRO A 38 -7.00 -3.12 -8.38
CA PRO A 38 -7.57 -1.80 -8.06
C PRO A 38 -7.18 -0.71 -9.07
N THR A 39 -5.93 -0.70 -9.52
CA THR A 39 -5.43 0.26 -10.51
C THR A 39 -6.10 0.06 -11.85
N LEU A 40 -6.21 -1.19 -12.32
CA LEU A 40 -6.90 -1.50 -13.58
C LEU A 40 -8.38 -1.11 -13.51
N TYR A 41 -9.03 -1.35 -12.37
CA TYR A 41 -10.43 -0.96 -12.15
C TYR A 41 -10.64 0.56 -12.22
N CYS A 42 -9.75 1.36 -11.62
CA CYS A 42 -9.77 2.83 -11.75
C CYS A 42 -9.65 3.31 -13.20
N LEU A 43 -8.96 2.55 -14.04
CA LEU A 43 -8.70 2.90 -15.45
C LEU A 43 -9.82 2.43 -16.38
N SER A 44 -10.41 1.26 -16.13
CA SER A 44 -11.35 0.62 -17.05
C SER A 44 -12.81 0.91 -16.73
N GLU A 45 -13.16 1.07 -15.45
CA GLU A 45 -14.55 1.12 -15.04
C GLU A 45 -15.08 2.56 -14.91
N PRO A 46 -16.35 2.80 -15.28
CA PRO A 46 -16.98 4.11 -15.17
C PRO A 46 -17.37 4.40 -13.72
N ILE A 47 -16.39 4.82 -12.90
CA ILE A 47 -16.60 5.21 -11.50
C ILE A 47 -16.71 6.73 -11.33
N PRO A 48 -17.41 7.22 -10.29
CA PRO A 48 -17.51 8.66 -10.02
C PRO A 48 -16.13 9.32 -9.82
N PRO A 49 -15.93 10.58 -10.27
CA PRO A 49 -14.70 11.32 -10.01
C PRO A 49 -14.38 11.40 -8.51
N GLY A 50 -13.09 11.32 -8.17
CA GLY A 50 -12.63 11.38 -6.78
C GLY A 50 -12.93 10.11 -5.96
N SER A 51 -13.38 9.03 -6.59
CA SER A 51 -13.52 7.70 -5.97
C SER A 51 -12.18 7.14 -5.50
N TYR A 52 -12.22 6.26 -4.51
CA TYR A 52 -11.05 5.54 -3.99
C TYR A 52 -11.33 4.04 -4.02
N VAL A 53 -10.49 3.28 -4.75
CA VAL A 53 -10.65 1.84 -4.94
C VAL A 53 -9.64 1.10 -4.07
N GLY A 54 -10.13 0.17 -3.27
CA GLY A 54 -9.31 -0.75 -2.47
C GLY A 54 -9.69 -2.19 -2.76
N VAL A 55 -9.33 -3.11 -1.86
CA VAL A 55 -9.71 -4.53 -1.95
C VAL A 55 -10.70 -4.88 -0.84
N GLU A 56 -11.65 -5.75 -1.15
CA GLU A 56 -12.82 -6.07 -0.31
C GLU A 56 -12.51 -6.73 1.05
N GLY A 57 -11.44 -7.53 1.12
CA GLY A 57 -11.17 -8.43 2.25
C GLY A 57 -10.79 -7.72 3.54
N ARG A 58 -10.92 -8.46 4.65
CA ARG A 58 -10.52 -7.98 5.99
C ARG A 58 -9.08 -7.46 5.95
N PHE A 59 -8.87 -6.24 6.44
CA PHE A 59 -7.60 -5.50 6.41
C PHE A 59 -7.05 -5.11 5.03
N GLY A 60 -7.85 -5.22 3.95
CA GLY A 60 -7.38 -4.87 2.61
C GLY A 60 -6.34 -5.85 2.05
N LEU A 61 -6.37 -7.12 2.50
CA LEU A 61 -5.33 -8.11 2.18
C LEU A 61 -5.75 -9.13 1.10
N ARG A 62 -7.05 -9.26 0.79
CA ARG A 62 -7.60 -10.21 -0.19
C ARG A 62 -8.89 -9.69 -0.85
N GLY A 63 -9.27 -10.21 -2.00
CA GLY A 63 -10.56 -9.89 -2.66
C GLY A 63 -10.43 -8.96 -3.86
N GLY A 64 -11.56 -8.73 -4.54
CA GLY A 64 -11.62 -7.92 -5.74
C GLY A 64 -11.60 -6.40 -5.48
N PRO A 65 -11.43 -5.59 -6.53
CA PRO A 65 -11.48 -4.14 -6.43
C PRO A 65 -12.88 -3.67 -6.02
N VAL A 66 -12.95 -2.76 -5.05
CA VAL A 66 -14.21 -2.19 -4.55
C VAL A 66 -14.03 -0.73 -4.13
N LEU A 67 -15.09 0.07 -4.25
CA LEU A 67 -15.12 1.43 -3.73
C LEU A 67 -15.09 1.42 -2.20
N ILE A 68 -14.14 2.13 -1.62
CA ILE A 68 -13.99 2.25 -0.17
C ILE A 68 -13.86 3.72 0.25
N GLY A 69 -14.16 3.98 1.52
CA GLY A 69 -13.93 5.29 2.12
C GLY A 69 -12.43 5.59 2.28
N ARG A 70 -12.12 6.87 2.41
CA ARG A 70 -10.79 7.37 2.82
C ARG A 70 -10.89 8.08 4.18
N SER A 71 -9.75 8.35 4.79
CA SER A 71 -9.73 9.06 6.08
C SER A 71 -10.33 10.46 5.97
N ALA A 72 -10.88 10.97 7.07
CA ALA A 72 -11.45 12.32 7.10
C ALA A 72 -10.43 13.40 6.70
N VAL A 73 -9.16 13.23 7.10
CA VAL A 73 -8.06 14.14 6.73
C VAL A 73 -7.80 14.10 5.22
N ALA A 74 -7.92 12.94 4.56
CA ALA A 74 -7.80 12.84 3.11
C ALA A 74 -9.00 13.45 2.35
N CYS A 75 -10.07 13.83 3.05
CA CYS A 75 -11.20 14.56 2.50
C CYS A 75 -11.14 16.08 2.77
N ASP A 76 -10.10 16.58 3.43
CA ASP A 76 -9.95 17.99 3.75
C ASP A 76 -9.40 18.78 2.53
N TYR A 77 -10.27 19.58 1.91
CA TYR A 77 -9.92 20.37 0.73
C TYR A 77 -8.98 21.55 1.03
N GLU A 78 -9.01 22.10 2.24
CA GLU A 78 -8.10 23.18 2.65
C GLU A 78 -6.67 22.66 2.84
N ILE A 79 -6.53 21.44 3.38
CA ILE A 79 -5.23 20.76 3.41
C ILE A 79 -4.78 20.40 1.99
N ALA A 80 -5.67 19.86 1.16
CA ALA A 80 -5.33 19.48 -0.21
C ALA A 80 -4.83 20.67 -1.02
N ALA A 81 -5.49 21.84 -0.94
CA ALA A 81 -5.07 23.07 -1.62
C ALA A 81 -3.65 23.50 -1.20
N ARG A 82 -3.36 23.48 0.10
CA ARG A 82 -2.01 23.82 0.61
C ARG A 82 -0.93 22.85 0.16
N VAL A 83 -1.24 21.56 0.04
CA VAL A 83 -0.29 20.56 -0.49
C VAL A 83 -0.01 20.82 -1.97
N VAL A 84 -1.03 21.18 -2.76
CA VAL A 84 -0.85 21.53 -4.17
C VAL A 84 0.01 22.78 -4.31
N GLU A 85 -0.30 23.86 -3.58
CA GLU A 85 0.50 25.10 -3.59
C GLU A 85 1.98 24.82 -3.24
N PHE A 86 2.22 24.02 -2.21
CA PHE A 86 3.56 23.58 -1.85
C PHE A 86 4.23 22.80 -2.99
N ALA A 87 3.55 21.85 -3.62
CA ALA A 87 4.11 21.05 -4.71
C ALA A 87 4.42 21.92 -5.95
N GLU A 88 3.56 22.87 -6.30
CA GLU A 88 3.80 23.81 -7.40
C GLU A 88 5.05 24.67 -7.14
N HIS A 89 5.19 25.20 -5.92
CA HIS A 89 6.38 25.95 -5.51
C HIS A 89 7.67 25.11 -5.60
N GLU A 90 7.68 23.91 -5.03
CA GLU A 90 8.87 23.06 -4.97
C GLU A 90 9.26 22.48 -6.34
N THR A 91 8.29 22.22 -7.21
CA THR A 91 8.55 21.66 -8.55
C THR A 91 8.71 22.72 -9.63
N GLY A 92 8.36 23.98 -9.35
CA GLY A 92 8.32 25.05 -10.34
C GLY A 92 7.30 24.77 -11.47
N THR A 93 6.30 23.93 -11.20
CA THR A 93 5.22 23.58 -12.14
C THR A 93 3.89 24.17 -11.67
N ALA A 94 2.91 24.26 -12.56
CA ALA A 94 1.55 24.68 -12.23
C ALA A 94 0.53 23.79 -12.94
N ILE A 95 -0.56 23.47 -12.26
CA ILE A 95 -1.69 22.76 -12.87
C ILE A 95 -2.41 23.74 -13.81
N PRO A 96 -2.59 23.40 -15.10
CA PRO A 96 -3.36 24.23 -16.01
C PRO A 96 -4.82 24.32 -15.57
N VAL A 97 -5.37 25.54 -15.59
CA VAL A 97 -6.78 25.82 -15.32
C VAL A 97 -7.63 25.81 -16.59
#